data_AF-A0A6G0WER6-F1
#
_entry.id   AF-A0A6G0WER6-F1
#
_cell.length_a   1.000
_cell.length_b   1.000
_cell.length_c   1.000
_cell.angle_alpha   90.00
_cell.angle_beta   90.00
_cell.angle_gamma   90.00
#
_symmetry.space_group_name_H-M   'P 1'
#
loop_
_entity.id
_entity.type
_entity.pdbx_description
1 polymer ?
#
loop_
_entity_poly.entity_id
_entity_poly.type
_entity_poly.pdbx_seq_one_letter_code
_entity_poly.pdbx_strand_id
1 'polypeptide(L)'
;MRVRFTPVVPEEVKKANEKSRRARAQDKRKAVRLLISLFKAIPPRQLFSLRDARKRGCYGATKPIVVTGPSKIERAGAGVFACVDLLPGDVVTTYDGQVVLQVPQEPSYAIRYDFGATPAWIDGLREFQNGKGVGSFVNRADREAHFYKNCDYIQDGNTLAIKITKRVKAGEELFTTCGRSYRM
;
A
#
# COMPACT_ATOMS: atom_id res chain seq x y z
N MET A 1 1.80 21.76 -62.64
CA MET A 1 1.67 20.36 -62.16
C MET A 1 2.91 20.00 -61.34
N ARG A 2 2.78 19.69 -60.04
CA ARG A 2 3.90 19.16 -59.22
C ARG A 2 3.87 17.63 -59.26
N VAL A 3 4.83 17.03 -59.96
CA VAL A 3 5.02 15.58 -59.96
C VAL A 3 5.67 15.19 -58.63
N ARG A 4 4.96 14.45 -57.78
CA ARG A 4 5.54 13.89 -56.54
C ARG A 4 6.38 12.68 -56.92
N PHE A 5 7.71 12.81 -56.87
CA PHE A 5 8.62 11.67 -56.89
C PHE A 5 8.52 10.95 -55.54
N THR A 6 7.91 9.77 -55.52
CA THR A 6 8.10 8.81 -54.43
C THR A 6 9.34 7.98 -54.73
N PRO A 7 10.43 8.11 -53.95
CA PRO A 7 11.61 7.28 -54.18
C PRO A 7 11.24 5.81 -53.95
N VAL A 8 11.44 4.99 -54.99
CA VAL A 8 11.27 3.53 -54.91
C VAL A 8 12.46 2.98 -54.13
N VAL A 9 12.25 2.70 -52.84
CA VAL A 9 13.27 2.06 -52.00
C VAL A 9 13.51 0.63 -52.51
N PRO A 10 14.75 0.25 -52.87
CA PRO A 10 15.06 -1.09 -53.35
C PRO A 10 14.62 -2.18 -52.36
N GLU A 11 14.12 -3.29 -52.89
CA GLU A 11 13.69 -4.48 -52.13
C GLU A 11 14.74 -4.95 -51.10
N GLU A 12 16.02 -4.87 -51.47
CA GLU A 12 17.15 -5.24 -50.62
C GLU A 12 17.28 -4.35 -49.38
N VAL A 13 17.06 -3.04 -49.55
CA VAL A 13 17.09 -2.06 -48.45
C VAL A 13 15.88 -2.26 -47.52
N LYS A 14 14.71 -2.64 -48.07
CA LYS A 14 13.54 -3.01 -47.27
C LYS A 14 13.80 -4.25 -46.43
N LYS A 15 14.39 -5.31 -47.02
CA LYS A 15 14.74 -6.56 -46.31
C LYS A 15 15.81 -6.33 -45.24
N ALA A 16 16.84 -5.52 -45.52
CA ALA A 16 17.88 -5.18 -44.54
C ALA A 16 17.32 -4.38 -43.35
N ASN A 17 16.43 -3.43 -43.60
CA ASN A 17 15.73 -2.68 -42.56
C ASN A 17 14.83 -3.58 -41.71
N GLU A 18 14.11 -4.51 -42.33
CA GLU A 18 13.26 -5.45 -41.60
C GLU A 18 14.08 -6.40 -40.72
N LYS A 19 15.19 -6.94 -41.24
CA LYS A 19 16.13 -7.78 -40.48
C LYS A 19 16.71 -7.02 -39.28
N SER A 20 17.12 -5.77 -39.47
CA SER A 20 17.63 -4.89 -38.41
C SER A 20 16.57 -4.59 -37.35
N ARG A 21 15.31 -4.40 -37.76
CA ARG A 21 14.17 -4.16 -36.85
C ARG A 21 13.86 -5.40 -36.01
N ARG A 22 13.90 -6.60 -36.62
CA ARG A 22 13.71 -7.88 -35.93
C ARG A 22 14.84 -8.13 -34.91
N ALA A 23 16.10 -7.87 -35.28
CA ALA A 23 17.24 -7.98 -34.36
C ALA A 23 17.09 -7.06 -33.13
N ARG A 24 16.79 -5.76 -33.35
CA ARG A 24 16.54 -4.81 -32.24
C ARG A 24 15.38 -5.23 -31.33
N ALA A 25 14.30 -5.78 -31.90
CA ALA A 25 13.18 -6.27 -31.11
C ALA A 25 13.57 -7.49 -30.26
N GLN A 26 14.42 -8.37 -30.80
CA GLN A 26 14.92 -9.54 -30.10
C GLN A 26 15.87 -9.15 -28.95
N ASP A 27 16.73 -8.16 -29.16
CA ASP A 27 17.61 -7.62 -28.11
C ASP A 27 16.82 -6.94 -26.99
N LYS A 28 15.81 -6.14 -27.33
CA LYS A 28 14.89 -5.56 -26.32
C LYS A 28 14.20 -6.66 -25.50
N ARG A 29 13.71 -7.72 -26.14
CA ARG A 29 13.08 -8.86 -25.42
C ARG A 29 14.07 -9.58 -24.51
N LYS A 30 15.32 -9.78 -24.95
CA LYS A 30 16.39 -10.36 -24.13
C LYS A 30 16.69 -9.47 -22.92
N ALA A 31 16.83 -8.16 -23.10
CA ALA A 31 17.08 -7.22 -22.02
C ALA A 31 15.95 -7.20 -20.99
N VAL A 32 14.68 -7.20 -21.44
CA VAL A 32 13.51 -7.30 -20.55
C VAL A 32 13.50 -8.63 -19.79
N ARG A 33 13.80 -9.76 -20.44
CA ARG A 33 13.95 -11.06 -19.77
C ARG A 33 15.05 -11.03 -18.72
N LEU A 34 16.18 -10.42 -19.03
CA LEU A 34 17.34 -10.33 -18.12
C LEU A 34 16.99 -9.49 -16.89
N LEU A 35 16.31 -8.35 -17.08
CA LEU A 35 15.78 -7.54 -16.00
C LEU A 35 14.82 -8.34 -15.12
N ILE A 36 13.84 -9.05 -15.72
CA ILE A 36 12.91 -9.92 -14.98
C ILE A 36 13.65 -11.01 -14.20
N SER A 37 14.70 -11.62 -14.76
CA SER A 37 15.48 -12.64 -14.05
C SER A 37 16.30 -12.05 -12.90
N LEU A 38 16.87 -10.86 -13.08
CA LEU A 38 17.57 -10.12 -12.01
C LEU A 38 16.62 -9.78 -10.85
N PHE A 39 15.39 -9.35 -11.16
CA PHE A 39 14.37 -9.09 -10.13
C PHE A 39 13.88 -10.38 -9.43
N LYS A 40 13.88 -11.53 -10.11
CA LYS A 40 13.54 -12.82 -9.51
C LYS A 40 14.66 -13.41 -8.63
N ALA A 41 15.90 -12.99 -8.84
CA ALA A 41 17.06 -13.48 -8.09
C ALA A 41 17.18 -12.86 -6.69
N ILE A 42 16.46 -11.77 -6.41
CA ILE A 42 16.38 -11.20 -5.05
C ILE A 42 15.45 -12.11 -4.25
N PRO A 43 15.94 -12.82 -3.21
CA PRO A 43 15.08 -13.64 -2.38
C PRO A 43 13.97 -12.74 -1.81
N PRO A 44 12.70 -13.14 -1.91
CA PRO A 44 11.61 -12.31 -1.40
C PRO A 44 11.87 -12.08 0.09
N ARG A 45 11.92 -10.81 0.48
CA ARG A 45 11.97 -10.45 1.90
C ARG A 45 10.85 -11.18 2.61
N GLN A 46 11.12 -11.73 3.79
CA GLN A 46 10.06 -12.25 4.65
C GLN A 46 9.03 -11.14 4.90
N LEU A 47 7.75 -11.48 4.75
CA LEU A 47 6.65 -10.56 5.01
C LEU A 47 6.59 -10.23 6.50
N PHE A 48 6.20 -8.99 6.83
CA PHE A 48 5.96 -8.62 8.21
C PHE A 48 4.72 -9.33 8.74
N SER A 49 4.87 -9.92 9.91
CA SER A 49 3.82 -10.66 10.62
C SER A 49 3.11 -9.78 11.65
N LEU A 50 2.05 -10.31 12.27
CA LEU A 50 1.39 -9.65 13.39
C LEU A 50 2.37 -9.39 14.56
N ARG A 51 3.35 -10.27 14.77
CA ARG A 51 4.40 -10.09 15.79
C ARG A 51 5.24 -8.85 15.49
N ASP A 52 5.58 -8.63 14.22
CA ASP A 52 6.32 -7.46 13.78
C ASP A 52 5.49 -6.19 13.96
N ALA A 53 4.21 -6.24 13.58
CA ALA A 53 3.27 -5.14 13.78
C ALA A 53 3.14 -4.71 15.25
N ARG A 54 3.03 -5.67 16.19
CA ARG A 54 2.96 -5.36 17.63
C ARG A 54 4.24 -4.76 18.20
N LYS A 55 5.40 -5.13 17.66
CA LYS A 55 6.71 -4.69 18.18
C LYS A 55 7.23 -3.41 17.52
N ARG A 56 6.97 -3.25 16.22
CA ARG A 56 7.58 -2.22 15.36
C ARG A 56 6.55 -1.35 14.64
N GLY A 57 5.28 -1.73 14.69
CA GLY A 57 4.16 -0.95 14.15
C GLY A 57 3.48 -0.07 15.20
N CYS A 58 4.02 0.02 16.41
CA CYS A 58 3.44 0.80 17.50
C CYS A 58 4.10 2.18 17.64
N TYR A 59 3.37 3.11 18.25
CA TYR A 59 3.87 4.45 18.53
C TYR A 59 5.06 4.39 19.49
N GLY A 60 6.14 5.11 19.15
CA GLY A 60 7.39 5.11 19.92
C GLY A 60 8.29 3.90 19.68
N ALA A 61 8.01 3.03 18.70
CA ALA A 61 8.82 1.86 18.42
C ALA A 61 10.23 2.21 17.91
N THR A 62 11.24 1.44 18.33
CA THR A 62 12.58 1.48 17.73
C THR A 62 12.59 0.80 16.36
N LYS A 63 13.19 1.43 15.34
CA LYS A 63 13.20 0.95 13.94
C LYS A 63 11.79 0.62 13.41
N PRO A 64 10.90 1.63 13.39
CA PRO A 64 9.49 1.44 13.08
C PRO A 64 9.26 0.90 11.67
N ILE A 65 8.17 0.16 11.49
CA ILE A 65 7.64 -0.22 10.16
C ILE A 65 6.80 0.93 9.60
N VAL A 66 6.06 1.60 10.48
CA VAL A 66 5.23 2.77 10.19
C VAL A 66 5.43 3.85 11.25
N VAL A 67 5.24 5.11 10.86
CA VAL A 67 5.26 6.28 11.75
C VAL A 67 4.00 7.11 11.57
N THR A 68 3.67 7.92 12.56
CA THR A 68 2.58 8.90 12.46
C THR A 68 3.13 10.28 12.11
N GLY A 69 2.33 11.08 11.42
CA GLY A 69 2.66 12.46 11.05
C GLY A 69 1.43 13.19 10.50
N PRO A 70 1.53 14.48 10.13
CA PRO A 70 0.45 15.18 9.45
C PRO A 70 0.07 14.46 8.14
N SER A 71 -1.22 14.20 7.94
CA SER A 71 -1.75 13.55 6.75
C SER A 71 -1.54 14.41 5.50
N LYS A 72 -1.43 13.75 4.34
CA LYS A 72 -1.46 14.40 3.02
C LYS A 72 -2.87 14.85 2.63
N ILE A 73 -3.91 14.31 3.26
CA ILE A 73 -5.28 14.78 3.08
C ILE A 73 -5.43 16.09 3.86
N GLU A 74 -5.88 17.16 3.20
CA GLU A 74 -6.12 18.44 3.86
C GLU A 74 -7.11 18.30 5.02
N ARG A 75 -6.78 18.91 6.16
CA ARG A 75 -7.60 18.92 7.38
C ARG A 75 -7.89 17.53 7.98
N ALA A 76 -7.20 16.48 7.52
CA ALA A 76 -7.37 15.14 8.08
C ALA A 76 -6.75 14.99 9.48
N GLY A 77 -5.80 15.86 9.84
CA GLY A 77 -5.03 15.73 11.06
C GLY A 77 -3.88 14.75 10.87
N ALA A 78 -3.81 13.71 11.70
CA ALA A 78 -2.74 12.72 11.61
C ALA A 78 -3.00 11.65 10.53
N GLY A 79 -1.93 11.09 9.98
CA GLY A 79 -1.91 9.93 9.11
C GLY A 79 -0.78 8.97 9.50
N VAL A 80 -0.79 7.79 8.88
CA VAL A 80 0.21 6.73 9.11
C VAL A 80 1.03 6.54 7.84
N PHE A 81 2.35 6.56 7.96
CA PHE A 81 3.30 6.53 6.85
C PHE A 81 4.23 5.33 6.94
N ALA A 82 4.57 4.74 5.80
CA ALA A 82 5.55 3.66 5.73
C ALA A 82 6.97 4.18 6.00
N CYS A 83 7.73 3.51 6.88
CA CYS A 83 9.16 3.82 7.09
C CYS A 83 10.09 3.05 6.17
N VAL A 84 9.58 1.96 5.59
CA VAL A 84 10.30 1.05 4.71
C VAL A 84 9.39 0.70 3.53
N ASP A 85 9.95 0.15 2.47
CA ASP A 85 9.13 -0.40 1.40
C ASP A 85 8.29 -1.58 1.93
N LEU A 86 6.99 -1.52 1.66
CA LEU A 86 6.01 -2.50 2.08
C LEU A 86 5.50 -3.29 0.88
N LEU A 87 5.34 -4.58 1.09
CA LEU A 87 4.88 -5.54 0.10
C LEU A 87 3.43 -5.94 0.40
N PRO A 88 2.64 -6.28 -0.64
CA PRO A 88 1.33 -6.90 -0.44
C PRO A 88 1.47 -8.11 0.49
N GLY A 89 0.65 -8.15 1.53
CA GLY A 89 0.69 -9.21 2.54
C GLY A 89 1.32 -8.81 3.88
N ASP A 90 2.13 -7.75 3.92
CA ASP A 90 2.72 -7.26 5.16
C ASP A 90 1.64 -6.84 6.16
N VAL A 91 1.80 -7.26 7.42
CA VAL A 91 1.02 -6.76 8.56
C VAL A 91 1.87 -5.73 9.29
N VAL A 92 1.39 -4.50 9.40
CA VAL A 92 2.27 -3.34 9.69
C VAL A 92 1.97 -2.60 10.98
N THR A 93 0.75 -2.67 11.50
CA THR A 93 0.36 -2.14 12.82
C THR A 93 -0.93 -2.81 13.28
N THR A 94 -1.17 -2.86 14.59
CA THR A 94 -2.49 -3.21 15.15
C THR A 94 -3.43 -2.01 15.16
N TYR A 95 -4.73 -2.29 15.20
CA TYR A 95 -5.79 -1.31 15.48
C TYR A 95 -6.12 -1.39 16.97
N ASP A 96 -5.35 -0.67 17.78
CA ASP A 96 -5.56 -0.67 19.22
C ASP A 96 -6.69 0.30 19.59
N GLY A 97 -7.36 -0.02 20.70
CA GLY A 97 -8.52 0.70 21.18
C GLY A 97 -9.19 -0.04 22.33
N GLN A 98 -10.30 0.51 22.81
CA GLN A 98 -11.13 -0.16 23.80
C GLN A 98 -12.08 -1.14 23.11
N VAL A 99 -12.13 -2.39 23.58
CA VAL A 99 -13.13 -3.35 23.11
C VAL A 99 -14.46 -3.06 23.82
N VAL A 100 -15.52 -2.89 23.06
CA VAL A 100 -16.88 -2.64 23.57
C VAL A 100 -17.90 -3.53 22.85
N LEU A 101 -18.97 -3.90 23.55
CA LEU A 101 -20.03 -4.77 23.00
C LEU A 101 -21.16 -3.98 22.33
N GLN A 102 -21.26 -2.69 22.62
CA GLN A 102 -22.23 -1.78 22.02
C GLN A 102 -21.53 -0.87 21.01
N VAL A 103 -22.28 -0.35 20.04
CA VAL A 103 -21.74 0.60 19.06
C VAL A 103 -21.24 1.86 19.79
N PRO A 104 -19.98 2.28 19.60
CA PRO A 104 -19.47 3.52 20.19
C PRO A 104 -20.27 4.75 19.77
N GLN A 105 -20.36 5.75 20.65
CA GLN A 105 -21.04 7.02 20.36
C GLN A 105 -20.39 7.79 19.20
N GLU A 106 -19.08 7.66 19.03
CA GLU A 106 -18.31 8.21 17.92
C GLU A 106 -17.90 7.10 16.95
N PRO A 107 -18.69 6.79 15.91
CA PRO A 107 -18.43 5.67 15.02
C PRO A 107 -17.21 5.89 14.11
N SER A 108 -16.66 7.11 14.03
CA SER A 108 -15.55 7.46 13.15
C SER A 108 -14.27 6.66 13.38
N TYR A 109 -14.10 6.09 14.58
CA TYR A 109 -12.98 5.25 14.98
C TYR A 109 -13.42 3.86 15.44
N ALA A 110 -14.69 3.52 15.22
CA ALA A 110 -15.23 2.25 15.62
C ALA A 110 -15.08 1.25 14.48
N ILE A 111 -14.45 0.12 14.75
CA ILE A 111 -14.44 -1.00 13.81
C ILE A 111 -15.10 -2.20 14.46
N ARG A 112 -16.14 -2.71 13.80
CA ARG A 112 -16.76 -3.97 14.17
C ARG A 112 -15.82 -5.12 13.85
N TYR A 113 -15.71 -6.06 14.77
CA TYR A 113 -14.99 -7.31 14.58
C TYR A 113 -15.73 -8.45 15.28
N ASP A 114 -15.44 -9.69 14.89
CA ASP A 114 -16.14 -10.85 15.44
C ASP A 114 -15.39 -11.40 16.65
N PHE A 115 -15.95 -11.27 17.85
CA PHE A 115 -15.37 -11.83 19.06
C PHE A 115 -16.04 -13.17 19.39
N GLY A 116 -15.53 -14.24 18.78
CA GLY A 116 -16.18 -15.56 18.84
C GLY A 116 -17.55 -15.52 18.16
N ALA A 117 -18.62 -15.82 18.91
CA ALA A 117 -20.00 -15.78 18.41
C ALA A 117 -20.68 -14.41 18.61
N THR A 118 -20.03 -13.46 19.29
CA THR A 118 -20.63 -12.17 19.64
C THR A 118 -19.98 -11.04 18.83
N PRO A 119 -20.75 -10.22 18.11
CA PRO A 119 -20.19 -9.05 17.46
C PRO A 119 -19.70 -8.07 18.53
N ALA A 120 -18.49 -7.56 18.36
CA ALA A 120 -17.89 -6.54 19.22
C ALA A 120 -17.34 -5.40 18.35
N TRP A 121 -16.93 -4.33 19.02
CA TRP A 121 -16.32 -3.17 18.38
C TRP A 121 -15.00 -2.86 19.06
N ILE A 122 -14.02 -2.43 18.29
CA ILE A 122 -12.85 -1.72 18.81
C ILE A 122 -13.13 -0.24 18.61
N ASP A 123 -13.25 0.50 19.71
CA ASP A 123 -13.24 1.96 19.71
C ASP A 123 -11.78 2.43 19.72
N GLY A 124 -11.28 2.83 18.54
CA GLY A 124 -9.87 3.09 18.28
C GLY A 124 -9.27 4.23 19.11
N LEU A 125 -7.94 4.32 19.16
CA LEU A 125 -7.30 5.43 19.89
C LEU A 125 -7.57 6.80 19.24
N ARG A 126 -7.85 7.81 20.09
CA ARG A 126 -7.96 9.22 19.70
C ARG A 126 -6.63 9.99 19.80
N GLU A 127 -5.73 9.50 20.64
CA GLU A 127 -4.41 10.08 20.89
C GLU A 127 -3.32 9.01 20.78
N PHE A 128 -2.09 9.44 20.49
CA PHE A 128 -0.97 8.52 20.40
C PHE A 128 -0.59 8.00 21.80
N GLN A 129 -0.45 6.69 21.92
CA GLN A 129 -0.06 6.04 23.17
C GLN A 129 1.17 5.16 22.94
N ASN A 130 2.22 5.35 23.73
CA ASN A 130 3.46 4.59 23.60
C ASN A 130 3.19 3.08 23.69
N GLY A 131 3.77 2.33 22.74
CA GLY A 131 3.62 0.87 22.67
C GLY A 131 2.29 0.39 22.09
N LYS A 132 1.36 1.28 21.74
CA LYS A 132 0.10 0.93 21.08
C LYS A 132 0.19 1.03 19.57
N GLY A 133 -0.51 0.14 18.87
CA GLY A 133 -0.68 0.19 17.42
C GLY A 133 -1.39 1.46 16.97
N VAL A 134 -0.94 2.01 15.85
CA VAL A 134 -1.42 3.28 15.29
C VAL A 134 -2.50 3.10 14.22
N GLY A 135 -3.12 1.91 14.15
CA GLY A 135 -4.09 1.57 13.10
C GLY A 135 -5.32 2.49 13.05
N SER A 136 -5.71 3.09 14.19
CA SER A 136 -6.84 4.03 14.28
C SER A 136 -6.60 5.36 13.57
N PHE A 137 -5.35 5.67 13.23
CA PHE A 137 -4.95 6.89 12.52
C PHE A 137 -4.74 6.67 11.02
N VAL A 138 -5.03 5.46 10.50
CA VAL A 138 -4.99 5.21 9.05
C VAL A 138 -6.22 5.86 8.42
N ASN A 139 -5.98 6.77 7.49
CA ASN A 139 -7.04 7.56 6.86
C ASN A 139 -7.81 6.77 5.82
N ARG A 140 -9.06 7.18 5.60
CA ARG A 140 -9.87 6.65 4.51
C ARG A 140 -9.31 7.11 3.16
N ALA A 141 -9.30 6.21 2.21
CA ALA A 141 -8.95 6.51 0.82
C ALA A 141 -9.96 7.48 0.20
N ASP A 142 -9.45 8.43 -0.56
CA ASP A 142 -10.21 9.40 -1.34
C ASP A 142 -9.79 9.29 -2.81
N ARG A 143 -10.72 8.87 -3.67
CA ARG A 143 -10.43 8.69 -5.10
C ARG A 143 -10.40 10.01 -5.86
N GLU A 144 -11.15 11.00 -5.41
CA GLU A 144 -11.25 12.32 -6.05
C GLU A 144 -9.97 13.11 -5.82
N ALA A 145 -9.42 13.02 -4.60
CA ALA A 145 -8.14 13.62 -4.24
C ALA A 145 -6.91 12.72 -4.53
N HIS A 146 -7.06 11.65 -5.31
CA HIS A 146 -6.00 10.71 -5.70
C HIS A 146 -5.29 9.96 -4.55
N PHE A 147 -5.91 9.83 -3.38
CA PHE A 147 -5.45 9.02 -2.25
C PHE A 147 -6.03 7.60 -2.30
N TYR A 148 -5.44 6.76 -3.12
CA TYR A 148 -5.95 5.41 -3.38
C TYR A 148 -5.61 4.40 -2.30
N LYS A 149 -6.62 3.63 -1.86
CA LYS A 149 -6.48 2.48 -0.92
C LYS A 149 -5.24 1.65 -1.20
N ASN A 150 -4.41 1.44 -0.18
CA ASN A 150 -3.20 0.62 -0.23
C ASN A 150 -3.07 -0.41 0.90
N CYS A 151 -4.00 -0.39 1.86
CA CYS A 151 -4.09 -1.33 2.96
C CYS A 151 -5.54 -1.64 3.31
N ASP A 152 -5.75 -2.63 4.17
CA ASP A 152 -7.06 -3.00 4.71
C ASP A 152 -6.92 -3.56 6.12
N TYR A 153 -8.03 -3.67 6.85
CA TYR A 153 -8.04 -4.36 8.12
C TYR A 153 -8.13 -5.87 7.92
N ILE A 154 -7.43 -6.59 8.77
CA ILE A 154 -7.55 -8.03 8.94
C ILE A 154 -7.79 -8.33 10.40
N GLN A 155 -8.52 -9.42 10.66
CA GLN A 155 -8.66 -9.98 11.97
C GLN A 155 -7.80 -11.25 12.08
N ASP A 156 -7.01 -11.32 13.14
CA ASP A 156 -6.23 -12.51 13.52
C ASP A 156 -6.50 -12.79 15.00
N GLY A 157 -7.34 -13.81 15.25
CA GLY A 157 -7.93 -14.08 16.55
C GLY A 157 -8.67 -12.85 17.09
N ASN A 158 -8.27 -12.37 18.27
CA ASN A 158 -8.87 -11.21 18.94
C ASN A 158 -8.14 -9.90 18.61
N THR A 159 -7.32 -9.87 17.55
CA THR A 159 -6.56 -8.68 17.16
C THR A 159 -6.95 -8.24 15.77
N LEU A 160 -7.31 -6.96 15.67
CA LEU A 160 -7.46 -6.29 14.40
C LEU A 160 -6.13 -5.62 14.02
N ALA A 161 -5.72 -5.76 12.77
CA ALA A 161 -4.46 -5.23 12.27
C ALA A 161 -4.56 -4.71 10.83
N ILE A 162 -3.59 -3.88 10.44
CA ILE A 162 -3.47 -3.35 9.08
C ILE A 162 -2.64 -4.29 8.24
N LYS A 163 -3.19 -4.76 7.13
CA LYS A 163 -2.50 -5.53 6.10
C LYS A 163 -2.36 -4.73 4.81
N ILE A 164 -1.18 -4.74 4.23
CA ILE A 164 -0.87 -4.08 2.98
C ILE A 164 -1.45 -4.86 1.80
N THR A 165 -2.15 -4.18 0.89
CA THR A 165 -2.86 -4.80 -0.24
C THR A 165 -2.19 -4.53 -1.58
N LYS A 166 -1.37 -3.48 -1.68
CA LYS A 166 -0.50 -3.18 -2.82
C LYS A 166 0.85 -2.67 -2.35
N ARG A 167 1.87 -2.69 -3.19
CA ARG A 167 3.20 -2.18 -2.83
C ARG A 167 3.10 -0.70 -2.41
N VAL A 168 3.74 -0.34 -1.30
CA VAL A 168 3.82 1.03 -0.78
C VAL A 168 5.29 1.37 -0.57
N LYS A 169 5.74 2.53 -1.07
CA LYS A 169 7.13 2.96 -0.88
C LYS A 169 7.33 3.59 0.49
N ALA A 170 8.56 3.54 1.00
CA ALA A 170 8.92 4.33 2.18
C ALA A 170 8.54 5.82 1.98
N GLY A 171 7.95 6.43 3.00
CA GLY A 171 7.44 7.81 3.00
C GLY A 171 6.02 7.98 2.43
N GLU A 172 5.39 6.93 1.90
CA GLU A 172 4.00 6.99 1.45
C GLU A 172 3.02 6.78 2.61
N GLU A 173 1.87 7.47 2.55
CA GLU A 173 0.81 7.36 3.54
C GLU A 173 -0.05 6.11 3.27
N LEU A 174 -0.54 5.50 4.33
CA LEU A 174 -1.45 4.37 4.29
C LEU A 174 -2.90 4.85 4.23
N PHE A 175 -3.65 4.28 3.29
CA PHE A 175 -5.06 4.57 3.08
C PHE A 175 -5.87 3.27 3.02
N THR A 176 -7.00 3.25 3.70
CA THR A 176 -7.92 2.11 3.81
C THR A 176 -9.31 2.45 3.26
N THR A 177 -10.15 1.46 2.95
CA THR A 177 -11.54 1.69 2.55
C THR A 177 -12.46 2.02 3.72
N CYS A 178 -12.17 1.42 4.88
CA CYS A 178 -12.88 1.66 6.13
C CYS A 178 -11.91 2.47 7.00
N GLY A 179 -12.24 3.68 7.42
CA GLY A 179 -11.30 4.53 8.14
C GLY A 179 -12.00 5.78 8.64
N ARG A 180 -11.24 6.68 9.28
CA ARG A 180 -11.79 7.94 9.77
C ARG A 180 -12.52 8.64 8.62
N SER A 181 -13.84 8.78 8.75
CA SER A 181 -14.66 9.40 7.72
C SER A 181 -14.63 10.90 7.94
N TYR A 182 -13.98 11.63 7.04
CA TYR A 182 -14.13 13.07 6.94
C TYR A 182 -15.49 13.33 6.28
N ARG A 183 -16.47 13.79 7.06
CA ARG A 183 -17.56 14.54 6.46
C ARG A 183 -17.03 15.96 6.25
N MET A 184 -16.97 16.40 5.00
CA MET A 184 -16.92 17.83 4.68
C MET A 184 -18.20 18.49 5.19
#